data_AF-A0A5C7EZQ4-F1
#
_entry.id   AF-A0A5C7EZQ4-F1
#
_cell.length_a   1.000
_cell.length_b   1.000
_cell.length_c   1.000
_cell.angle_alpha   90.00
_cell.angle_beta   90.00
_cell.angle_gamma   90.00
#
_symmetry.space_group_name_H-M   'P 1'
#
loop_
_entity.id
_entity.type
_entity.pdbx_description
1 polymer ?
#
loop_
_entity_poly.entity_id
_entity_poly.type
_entity_poly.pdbx_seq_one_letter_code
_entity_poly.pdbx_strand_id
1 'polypeptide(L)'
;MIALRPVLLLLLLAFALGARAADPLGRLFFTPEQREALERKRPQAAPPTTGITVNGLVQRSDGKATVWINGTAHPAPPSTPGKGIAVQPDSSTVIVTTPSQKIRVKVGETIAPAPTAGMSLGHQDSP
;
A
#
# COMPACT_ATOMS: atom_id res chain seq x y z
N MET A 1 -10.27 -8.34 62.19
CA MET A 1 -9.66 -8.17 60.86
C MET A 1 -10.16 -9.19 59.81
N ILE A 2 -11.37 -9.77 59.96
CA ILE A 2 -11.87 -10.86 59.08
C ILE A 2 -12.74 -10.34 57.92
N ALA A 3 -13.38 -9.18 58.07
CA ALA A 3 -14.25 -8.59 57.03
C ALA A 3 -13.51 -7.93 55.86
N LEU A 4 -12.20 -7.69 55.96
CA LEU A 4 -11.43 -7.02 54.91
C LEU A 4 -11.17 -7.92 53.69
N ARG A 5 -11.03 -9.24 53.91
CA ARG A 5 -10.83 -10.25 52.86
C ARG A 5 -12.02 -10.44 51.91
N PRO A 6 -13.27 -10.62 52.39
CA PRO A 6 -14.41 -10.77 51.49
C PRO A 6 -14.73 -9.49 50.72
N VAL A 7 -14.51 -8.31 51.33
CA VAL A 7 -14.66 -7.02 50.66
C VAL A 7 -13.63 -6.86 49.55
N LEU A 8 -12.36 -7.23 49.80
CA LEU A 8 -11.32 -7.20 48.77
C LEU A 8 -11.63 -8.15 47.62
N LEU A 9 -12.15 -9.36 47.90
CA LEU A 9 -12.56 -10.32 46.87
C LEU A 9 -13.74 -9.80 46.03
N LEU A 10 -14.73 -9.18 46.66
CA LEU A 10 -15.86 -8.53 45.97
C LEU A 10 -15.38 -7.38 45.09
N LEU A 11 -14.44 -6.58 45.57
CA LEU A 11 -13.87 -5.46 44.81
C LEU A 11 -13.08 -5.95 43.59
N LEU A 12 -12.30 -7.02 43.75
CA LEU A 12 -11.55 -7.66 42.66
C LEU A 12 -12.49 -8.29 41.61
N LEU A 13 -13.59 -8.92 42.05
CA LEU A 13 -14.57 -9.53 41.15
C LEU A 13 -15.34 -8.46 40.35
N ALA A 14 -15.73 -7.35 40.99
CA ALA A 14 -16.38 -6.23 40.32
C ALA A 14 -15.46 -5.57 39.27
N PHE A 15 -14.16 -5.44 39.57
CA PHE A 15 -13.18 -4.93 38.63
C PHE A 15 -12.98 -5.86 37.41
N ALA A 16 -12.99 -7.18 37.63
CA ALA A 16 -12.90 -8.16 36.54
C ALA A 16 -14.13 -8.15 35.61
N LEU A 17 -15.32 -7.84 36.12
CA LEU A 17 -16.54 -7.69 35.32
C LEU A 17 -16.58 -6.38 34.50
N GLY A 18 -15.83 -5.35 34.91
CA GLY A 18 -15.70 -4.08 34.20
C GLY A 18 -14.70 -4.12 33.03
N ALA A 19 -13.85 -5.14 32.95
CA ALA A 19 -12.93 -5.39 31.84
C ALA A 19 -13.65 -5.95 30.58
N ARG A 20 -14.88 -5.49 30.32
CA ARG A 20 -15.57 -5.79 29.07
C ARG A 20 -14.98 -4.91 27.98
N ALA A 21 -14.21 -5.56 27.11
CA ALA A 21 -13.76 -5.12 25.80
C ALA A 21 -13.53 -3.60 25.70
N ALA A 22 -12.29 -3.17 25.98
CA ALA A 22 -11.81 -1.94 25.36
C ALA A 22 -12.19 -2.00 23.88
N ASP A 23 -12.99 -1.04 23.41
CA ASP A 23 -13.38 -0.97 22.02
C ASP A 23 -12.07 -0.89 21.22
N PRO A 24 -11.71 -1.95 20.46
CA PRO A 24 -10.44 -1.94 19.76
C PRO A 24 -10.52 -0.78 18.79
N LEU A 25 -9.65 0.22 18.97
CA LEU A 25 -9.47 1.28 17.99
C LEU A 25 -9.43 0.66 16.59
N GLY A 26 -10.48 0.91 15.81
CA GLY A 26 -10.43 0.82 14.35
C GLY A 26 -10.89 -0.50 13.74
N ARG A 27 -12.21 -0.65 13.62
CA ARG A 27 -12.83 -1.25 12.42
C ARG A 27 -13.97 -0.33 11.98
N LEU A 28 -13.84 0.32 10.82
CA LEU A 28 -14.82 1.29 10.31
C LEU A 28 -16.22 0.67 10.04
N PHE A 29 -16.33 -0.66 10.08
CA PHE A 29 -17.56 -1.40 9.86
C PHE A 29 -17.84 -2.29 11.08
N PHE A 30 -18.89 -1.93 11.83
CA PHE A 30 -19.25 -2.55 13.10
C PHE A 30 -20.14 -3.80 12.93
N THR A 31 -20.63 -4.07 11.72
CA THR A 31 -21.48 -5.25 11.42
C THR A 31 -20.85 -6.18 10.37
N PRO A 32 -21.08 -7.51 10.44
CA PRO A 32 -20.74 -8.46 9.37
C PRO A 32 -21.30 -8.10 7.99
N GLU A 33 -22.54 -7.64 7.94
CA GLU A 33 -23.28 -7.40 6.69
C GLU A 33 -22.70 -6.21 5.93
N GLN A 34 -22.28 -5.15 6.63
CA GLN A 34 -21.59 -3.99 6.03
C GLN A 34 -20.26 -4.39 5.38
N ARG A 35 -19.56 -5.38 5.94
CA ARG A 35 -18.28 -5.88 5.40
C ARG A 35 -18.51 -6.64 4.10
N GLU A 36 -19.48 -7.54 4.08
CA GLU A 36 -19.84 -8.27 2.86
C GLU A 36 -20.34 -7.34 1.75
N ALA A 37 -21.06 -6.27 2.10
CA ALA A 37 -21.46 -5.26 1.14
C ALA A 37 -20.27 -4.48 0.56
N LEU A 38 -19.24 -4.18 1.36
CA LEU A 38 -18.02 -3.52 0.89
C LEU A 38 -17.16 -4.45 0.05
N GLU A 39 -16.91 -5.67 0.50
CA GLU A 39 -16.09 -6.64 -0.25
C GLU A 39 -16.74 -6.99 -1.59
N ARG A 40 -18.08 -7.05 -1.68
CA ARG A 40 -18.79 -7.18 -2.96
C ARG A 40 -18.56 -5.99 -3.91
N LYS A 41 -18.34 -4.80 -3.36
CA LYS A 41 -18.05 -3.58 -4.13
C LYS A 41 -16.55 -3.39 -4.38
N ARG A 42 -15.70 -4.27 -3.85
CA ARG A 42 -14.26 -4.18 -4.07
C ARG A 42 -14.01 -4.44 -5.56
N PRO A 43 -13.39 -3.49 -6.29
CA PRO A 43 -13.03 -3.75 -7.67
C PRO A 43 -12.07 -4.95 -7.70
N GLN A 44 -12.37 -5.92 -8.56
CA GLN A 44 -11.45 -7.00 -8.89
C GLN A 44 -10.11 -6.38 -9.30
N ALA A 45 -8.99 -6.98 -8.92
CA ALA A 45 -7.65 -6.50 -9.29
C ALA A 45 -7.62 -6.14 -10.77
N ALA A 46 -7.15 -4.91 -11.07
CA ALA A 46 -7.12 -4.41 -12.44
C ALA A 46 -6.33 -5.39 -13.34
N PRO A 47 -6.80 -5.65 -14.57
CA PRO A 47 -6.07 -6.51 -15.50
C PRO A 47 -4.64 -6.00 -15.69
N PRO A 48 -3.66 -6.90 -15.89
CA PRO A 48 -2.27 -6.51 -16.06
C PRO A 48 -2.16 -5.54 -17.22
N THR A 49 -1.87 -4.29 -16.89
CA THR A 49 -1.70 -3.20 -17.87
C THR A 49 -0.28 -3.28 -18.40
N THR A 50 -0.10 -3.14 -19.72
CA THR A 50 1.23 -3.14 -20.36
C THR A 50 2.07 -1.93 -19.93
N GLY A 51 1.45 -0.92 -19.31
CA GLY A 51 2.10 0.27 -18.75
C GLY A 51 2.44 0.17 -17.26
N ILE A 52 3.13 1.20 -16.77
CA ILE A 52 3.48 1.35 -15.36
C ILE A 52 2.49 2.32 -14.72
N THR A 53 1.65 1.83 -13.80
CA THR A 53 0.74 2.64 -13.00
C THR A 53 1.21 2.69 -11.56
N VAL A 54 1.43 3.88 -11.01
CA VAL A 54 1.69 4.04 -9.58
C VAL A 54 0.36 4.26 -8.86
N ASN A 55 -0.17 3.21 -8.24
CA ASN A 55 -1.46 3.26 -7.55
C ASN A 55 -1.39 4.07 -6.25
N GLY A 56 -0.25 4.03 -5.56
CA GLY A 56 -0.13 4.62 -4.23
C GLY A 56 1.29 4.60 -3.69
N LEU A 57 1.53 5.47 -2.71
CA LEU A 57 2.78 5.58 -1.96
C LEU A 57 2.43 5.73 -0.49
N VAL A 58 3.03 4.89 0.35
CA VAL A 58 3.01 5.06 1.82
C VAL A 58 4.43 5.26 2.28
N GLN A 59 4.69 6.42 2.89
CA GLN A 59 5.96 6.74 3.52
C GLN A 59 5.77 6.74 5.03
N ARG A 60 6.60 5.96 5.72
CA ARG A 60 6.64 5.90 7.17
C ARG A 60 7.58 6.98 7.70
N SER A 61 7.32 7.45 8.92
CA SER A 61 8.19 8.42 9.60
C SER A 61 9.61 7.91 9.85
N ASP A 62 9.82 6.58 9.84
CA ASP A 62 11.14 5.94 9.90
C ASP A 62 11.91 5.93 8.57
N GLY A 63 11.40 6.62 7.54
CA GLY A 63 12.03 6.76 6.23
C GLY A 63 11.80 5.59 5.27
N LYS A 64 11.13 4.52 5.70
CA LYS A 64 10.76 3.40 4.82
C LYS A 64 9.55 3.78 3.97
N ALA A 65 9.54 3.35 2.71
CA ALA A 65 8.40 3.55 1.84
C ALA A 65 7.94 2.24 1.18
N THR A 66 6.66 2.19 0.84
CA THR A 66 6.06 1.14 0.01
C THR A 66 5.30 1.80 -1.13
N VAL A 67 5.58 1.38 -2.35
CA VAL A 67 4.92 1.87 -3.56
C VAL A 67 4.09 0.74 -4.15
N TRP A 68 2.84 1.02 -4.49
CA TRP A 68 2.00 0.11 -5.24
C TRP A 68 2.13 0.42 -6.72
N ILE A 69 2.64 -0.55 -7.49
CA ILE A 69 2.79 -0.45 -8.94
C ILE A 69 1.96 -1.57 -9.57
N ASN A 70 1.05 -1.22 -10.46
CA ASN A 70 0.13 -2.16 -11.13
C ASN A 70 -0.59 -3.10 -10.12
N GLY A 71 -0.97 -2.57 -8.96
CA GLY A 71 -1.64 -3.31 -7.88
C GLY A 71 -0.69 -4.09 -6.95
N THR A 72 0.60 -4.19 -7.27
CA THR A 72 1.58 -4.97 -6.50
C THR A 72 2.40 -4.06 -5.59
N ALA A 73 2.51 -4.42 -4.31
CA ALA A 73 3.31 -3.68 -3.32
C ALA A 73 4.81 -3.94 -3.51
N HIS A 74 5.59 -2.87 -3.59
CA HIS A 74 7.04 -2.92 -3.71
C HIS A 74 7.69 -2.06 -2.62
N PRO A 75 8.67 -2.60 -1.87
CA PRO A 75 9.45 -1.80 -0.93
C PRO A 75 10.30 -0.79 -1.70
N ALA A 76 10.25 0.47 -1.26
CA ALA A 76 11.07 1.55 -1.79
C ALA A 76 11.98 2.08 -0.67
N PRO A 77 13.31 1.84 -0.75
CA PRO A 77 14.24 2.40 0.21
C PRO A 77 14.28 3.93 0.07
N PRO A 78 14.63 4.66 1.15
CA PRO A 78 14.85 6.09 1.08
C PRO A 78 15.92 6.39 0.01
N SER A 79 15.53 7.17 -1.00
CA SER A 79 16.37 7.77 -2.05
C SER A 79 17.74 7.11 -2.25
N THR A 80 17.79 5.93 -2.86
CA THR A 80 19.04 5.42 -3.45
C THR A 80 18.96 5.61 -4.97
N PRO A 81 19.58 6.66 -5.53
CA PRO A 81 19.52 6.91 -6.96
C PRO A 81 20.21 5.78 -7.73
N GLY A 82 19.48 5.14 -8.65
CA GLY A 82 20.10 4.30 -9.68
C GLY A 82 19.78 2.81 -9.65
N LYS A 83 19.03 2.29 -8.67
CA LYS A 83 18.58 0.89 -8.71
C LYS A 83 17.18 0.72 -8.12
N GLY A 84 16.26 0.17 -8.92
CA GLY A 84 14.90 -0.14 -8.47
C GLY A 84 13.97 1.07 -8.37
N ILE A 85 13.13 1.06 -7.33
CA ILE A 85 12.08 2.05 -7.10
C ILE A 85 12.56 3.02 -6.02
N ALA A 86 12.66 4.30 -6.36
CA ALA A 86 13.02 5.36 -5.43
C ALA A 86 11.85 6.34 -5.25
N VAL A 87 11.65 6.77 -4.01
CA VAL A 87 10.60 7.73 -3.64
C VAL A 87 11.25 9.06 -3.30
N GLN A 88 10.75 10.14 -3.90
CA GLN A 88 11.23 11.48 -3.61
C GLN A 88 10.53 11.99 -2.33
N PRO A 89 11.25 12.31 -1.24
CA PRO A 89 10.67 12.49 0.11
C PRO A 89 9.70 13.68 0.26
N ASP A 90 9.72 14.63 -0.67
CA ASP A 90 8.92 15.87 -0.65
C ASP A 90 7.80 15.87 -1.69
N SER A 91 7.69 14.79 -2.48
CA SER A 91 6.85 14.75 -3.68
C SER A 91 6.09 13.45 -3.75
N SER A 92 4.85 13.48 -4.23
CA SER A 92 4.09 12.28 -4.64
C SER A 92 4.65 11.62 -5.91
N THR A 93 5.97 11.72 -6.11
CA THR A 93 6.71 11.25 -7.27
C THR A 93 7.49 9.99 -6.91
N VAL A 94 7.32 8.96 -7.74
CA VAL A 94 8.11 7.74 -7.72
C VAL A 94 9.01 7.70 -8.96
N ILE A 95 10.28 7.41 -8.76
CA ILE A 95 11.23 7.11 -9.84
C ILE A 95 11.31 5.60 -9.97
N VAL A 96 10.80 5.09 -11.08
CA VAL A 96 10.87 3.67 -11.43
C VAL A 96 12.05 3.47 -12.39
N THR A 97 13.09 2.78 -11.92
CA THR A 97 14.22 2.39 -12.78
C THR A 97 13.91 1.04 -13.40
N THR A 98 13.61 1.04 -14.70
CA THR A 98 13.51 -0.16 -15.53
C THR A 98 14.89 -0.45 -16.16
N PRO A 99 15.14 -1.66 -16.70
CA PRO A 99 16.41 -2.00 -17.35
C PRO A 99 16.80 -1.05 -18.50
N SER A 100 15.81 -0.43 -19.14
CA SER A 100 15.98 0.44 -20.31
C SER A 100 15.85 1.93 -20.00
N GLN A 101 15.17 2.34 -18.92
CA GLN A 101 14.91 3.75 -18.65
C GLN A 101 14.59 4.05 -17.17
N LYS A 102 14.99 5.25 -16.73
CA LYS A 102 14.50 5.87 -15.48
C LYS A 102 13.26 6.70 -15.79
N ILE A 103 12.13 6.33 -15.21
CA ILE A 103 10.84 6.97 -15.47
C ILE A 103 10.34 7.62 -14.19
N ARG A 104 9.98 8.91 -14.28
CA ARG A 104 9.37 9.67 -13.19
C ARG A 104 7.85 9.57 -13.33
N VAL A 105 7.18 9.01 -12.31
CA VAL A 105 5.74 8.78 -12.32
C VAL A 105 5.12 9.41 -11.07
N LYS A 106 4.05 10.19 -11.20
CA LYS A 106 3.29 10.66 -10.03
C LYS A 106 2.33 9.58 -9.55
N VAL A 107 2.00 9.61 -8.26
CA VAL A 107 0.93 8.76 -7.72
C VAL A 107 -0.40 9.07 -8.43
N GLY A 108 -1.07 8.03 -8.92
CA GLY A 108 -2.29 8.13 -9.73
C GLY A 108 -2.04 8.22 -11.24
N GLU A 109 -0.78 8.30 -11.68
CA GLU A 109 -0.41 8.37 -13.09
C GLU A 109 -0.13 6.98 -13.65
N THR A 110 -0.56 6.76 -14.89
CA THR A 110 -0.24 5.59 -15.71
C THR A 110 0.59 6.05 -16.89
N ILE A 111 1.78 5.46 -17.04
CA ILE A 111 2.64 5.70 -18.20
C ILE A 111 2.56 4.46 -19.10
N ALA A 112 2.19 4.69 -20.36
CA ALA A 112 2.22 3.65 -21.38
C ALA A 112 3.65 3.10 -21.52
N PRO A 113 3.83 1.80 -21.82
CA PRO A 113 5.16 1.27 -22.06
C PRO A 113 5.83 2.08 -23.16
N ALA A 114 7.11 2.43 -22.97
CA ALA A 114 7.89 3.08 -24.03
C ALA A 114 7.75 2.22 -25.30
N PRO A 115 7.46 2.81 -26.47
CA PRO A 115 7.42 2.07 -27.71
C PRO A 115 8.77 1.37 -27.84
N THR A 116 8.75 0.04 -27.81
CA THR A 116 9.96 -0.76 -27.94
C THR A 116 10.62 -0.36 -29.24
N ALA A 117 11.77 0.30 -29.17
CA ALA A 117 12.62 0.57 -30.32
C ALA A 117 13.09 -0.77 -30.87
N GLY A 118 12.28 -1.36 -31.77
CA GLY A 118 12.47 -2.72 -32.25
C GLY A 118 11.78 -3.04 -33.57
N MET A 119 11.14 -2.06 -34.23
CA MET A 119 10.64 -2.22 -35.60
C MET A 119 11.22 -1.11 -36.48
N SER A 120 12.55 -1.15 -36.66
CA SER A 120 13.17 -0.68 -37.90
C SER A 120 12.88 -1.77 -38.94
N LEU A 121 11.72 -1.69 -39.61
CA LEU A 121 11.56 -2.42 -40.86
C LEU A 121 12.46 -1.73 -41.88
N GLY A 122 13.51 -2.45 -42.26
CA GLY A 122 14.61 -1.95 -43.05
C GLY A 122 14.17 -1.19 -44.29
N HIS A 123 14.89 -0.11 -44.53
CA HIS A 123 15.18 0.42 -45.85
C HIS A 123 15.63 -0.76 -46.74
N GLN A 124 14.74 -1.27 -47.59
CA GLN A 124 15.16 -2.02 -48.77
C GLN A 124 15.31 -1.00 -49.89
N ASP A 125 16.54 -0.50 -49.99
CA ASP A 125 17.08 0.01 -51.24
C ASP A 125 17.32 -1.16 -52.20
N SER A 126 16.84 -0.96 -53.43
CA SER A 126 17.44 -1.37 -54.72
C SER A 126 17.32 -2.82 -55.20
N PRO A 127 17.43 -3.07 -56.52
CA PRO A 127 17.78 -2.14 -57.62
C PRO A 127 16.64 -1.78 -58.60
#